data_AF-A0A354TJV7-F1
#
_entry.id   AF-A0A354TJV7-F1
#
_cell.length_a   1.000
_cell.length_b   1.000
_cell.length_c   1.000
_cell.angle_alpha   90.00
_cell.angle_beta   90.00
_cell.angle_gamma   90.00
#
_symmetry.space_group_name_H-M   'P 1'
#
loop_
_entity.id
_entity.type
_entity.pdbx_description
1 polymer ?
#
loop_
_entity_poly.entity_id
_entity_poly.type
_entity_poly.pdbx_seq_one_letter_code
_entity_poly.pdbx_strand_id
1 'polypeptide(L)'
;DDPRMPTISGLRRRGITAAAIRSFCKTIGLTKFNSLTEIALLEHAIREDLNKISRRAYGVLRPIKVVLTNYPEDQVEHFEAANHPEDPAAGTRQVPLCRELYIESDDFMEFPSEGFHRLKPGGEVRLKFAFCIICQEVIKDDAGNIVELRCTYDDATRHGKKPEGRTKPKGIIHWVSARHAIDAPVRLYDRLFTVETPDADADEDGDFTQFLNAASLEVIETAKLEPSLKDAAPGTHWQFERVAYFYADPIDSKPGAPVFNRTVTLKDGWVKK
;
A
#
# COMPACT_ATOMS: atom_id res chain seq x y z
N ASP A 1 -8.27 -22.86 -2.09
CA ASP A 1 -8.04 -21.71 -3.00
C ASP A 1 -7.16 -20.66 -2.32
N ASP A 2 -6.12 -21.09 -1.58
CA ASP A 2 -5.22 -20.18 -0.87
C ASP A 2 -4.54 -19.22 -1.88
N PRO A 3 -4.52 -17.90 -1.64
CA PRO A 3 -3.92 -16.92 -2.54
C PRO A 3 -2.44 -17.13 -2.89
N ARG A 4 -1.70 -17.93 -2.11
CA ARG A 4 -0.30 -18.28 -2.41
C ARG A 4 -0.18 -19.39 -3.44
N MET A 5 -1.23 -20.16 -3.66
CA MET A 5 -1.20 -21.31 -4.57
C MET A 5 -1.25 -20.87 -6.03
N PRO A 6 -0.45 -21.48 -6.93
CA PRO A 6 -0.45 -21.16 -8.36
C PRO A 6 -1.69 -21.66 -9.12
N THR A 7 -2.68 -22.20 -8.41
CA THR A 7 -3.98 -22.63 -8.96
C THR A 7 -4.81 -21.43 -9.43
N ILE A 8 -5.63 -21.60 -10.47
CA ILE A 8 -6.53 -20.53 -10.96
C ILE A 8 -7.46 -19.99 -9.86
N SER A 9 -7.97 -20.84 -8.96
CA SER A 9 -8.79 -20.40 -7.84
C SER A 9 -8.01 -19.58 -6.81
N GLY A 10 -6.77 -19.98 -6.49
CA GLY A 10 -5.85 -19.21 -5.65
C GLY A 10 -5.51 -17.85 -6.26
N LEU A 11 -5.11 -17.80 -7.54
CA LEU A 11 -4.84 -16.55 -8.24
C LEU A 11 -6.08 -15.63 -8.26
N ARG A 12 -7.27 -16.18 -8.49
CA ARG A 12 -8.53 -15.42 -8.44
C ARG A 12 -8.78 -14.85 -7.05
N ARG A 13 -8.62 -15.63 -5.98
CA ARG A 13 -8.79 -15.16 -4.59
C ARG A 13 -7.73 -14.15 -4.17
N ARG A 14 -6.51 -14.23 -4.74
CA ARG A 14 -5.47 -13.20 -4.62
C ARG A 14 -5.86 -11.87 -5.29
N GLY A 15 -6.88 -11.87 -6.15
CA GLY A 15 -7.31 -10.69 -6.91
C GLY A 15 -6.65 -10.57 -8.28
N ILE A 16 -6.03 -11.63 -8.79
CA ILE A 16 -5.48 -11.64 -10.14
C ILE A 16 -6.62 -11.81 -11.14
N THR A 17 -6.72 -10.89 -12.09
CA THR A 17 -7.79 -10.89 -13.08
C THR A 17 -7.55 -11.91 -14.17
N ALA A 18 -8.64 -12.38 -14.79
CA ALA A 18 -8.54 -13.23 -15.97
C ALA A 18 -7.90 -12.48 -17.16
N ALA A 19 -8.02 -11.15 -17.22
CA ALA A 19 -7.40 -10.32 -18.25
C ALA A 19 -5.87 -10.31 -18.11
N ALA A 20 -5.34 -10.13 -16.90
CA ALA A 20 -3.91 -10.20 -16.62
C ALA A 20 -3.31 -11.57 -16.98
N ILE A 21 -3.98 -12.67 -16.61
CA ILE A 21 -3.51 -14.03 -16.95
C ILE A 21 -3.47 -14.24 -18.47
N ARG A 22 -4.53 -13.84 -19.19
CA ARG A 22 -4.54 -13.95 -20.66
C ARG A 22 -3.47 -13.07 -21.31
N SER A 23 -3.21 -11.89 -20.76
CA SER A 23 -2.13 -11.01 -21.23
C SER A 23 -0.77 -11.67 -21.04
N PHE A 24 -0.50 -12.20 -19.85
CA PHE A 24 0.72 -12.96 -19.55
C PHE A 24 0.92 -14.14 -20.52
N CYS A 25 -0.12 -14.97 -20.74
CA CYS A 25 -0.06 -16.09 -21.69
C CYS A 25 0.25 -15.64 -23.13
N LYS A 26 -0.25 -14.47 -23.56
CA LYS A 26 0.10 -13.91 -24.87
C LYS A 26 1.56 -13.46 -24.94
N THR A 27 2.07 -12.88 -23.84
CA THR A 27 3.44 -12.36 -23.77
C THR A 27 4.50 -13.48 -23.77
N ILE A 28 4.27 -14.57 -23.04
CA ILE A 28 5.21 -15.71 -23.04
C ILE A 28 5.24 -16.47 -24.38
N GLY A 29 4.17 -16.35 -25.16
CA GLY A 29 4.04 -17.00 -26.46
C GLY A 29 3.89 -18.53 -26.36
N LEU A 30 3.90 -19.17 -27.52
CA LEU A 30 3.83 -20.62 -27.64
C LEU A 30 5.11 -21.12 -28.31
N THR A 31 5.88 -21.94 -27.59
CA THR A 31 7.10 -22.57 -28.12
C THR A 31 7.08 -24.07 -27.84
N LYS A 32 7.93 -24.82 -28.55
CA LYS A 32 8.13 -26.26 -28.32
C LYS A 32 9.30 -26.56 -27.37
N PHE A 33 9.94 -25.53 -26.83
CA PHE A 33 11.10 -25.66 -25.96
C PHE A 33 10.70 -25.44 -24.50
N ASN A 34 11.33 -26.16 -23.59
CA ASN A 34 11.15 -25.94 -22.16
C ASN A 34 11.81 -24.61 -21.78
N SER A 35 11.06 -23.75 -21.09
CA SER A 35 11.55 -22.47 -20.58
C SER A 35 10.94 -22.17 -19.23
N LEU A 36 11.75 -21.71 -18.28
CA LEU A 36 11.28 -21.14 -17.03
C LEU A 36 10.91 -19.67 -17.29
N THR A 37 9.70 -19.28 -16.88
CA THR A 37 9.28 -17.87 -16.96
C THR A 37 9.39 -17.23 -15.59
N GLU A 38 10.04 -16.07 -15.53
CA GLU A 38 10.15 -15.31 -14.29
C GLU A 38 8.78 -14.81 -13.81
N ILE A 39 8.52 -14.95 -12.51
CA ILE A 39 7.28 -14.47 -11.89
C ILE A 39 7.10 -12.96 -12.05
N ALA A 40 8.20 -12.20 -12.20
CA ALA A 40 8.18 -10.77 -12.45
C ALA A 40 7.38 -10.39 -13.71
N LEU A 41 7.38 -11.26 -14.74
CA LEU A 41 6.61 -11.04 -15.96
C LEU A 41 5.10 -11.20 -15.72
N LEU A 42 4.69 -12.16 -14.89
CA LEU A 42 3.31 -12.30 -14.45
C LEU A 42 2.87 -11.08 -13.63
N GLU A 43 3.69 -10.67 -12.67
CA GLU A 43 3.42 -9.49 -11.84
C GLU A 43 3.33 -8.20 -12.67
N HIS A 44 4.15 -8.05 -13.71
CA HIS A 44 4.05 -6.95 -14.66
C HIS A 44 2.68 -6.93 -15.37
N ALA A 45 2.22 -8.07 -15.91
CA ALA A 45 0.91 -8.17 -16.54
C ALA A 45 -0.24 -7.86 -15.56
N ILE A 46 -0.09 -8.24 -14.29
CA ILE A 46 -1.05 -7.91 -13.22
C ILE A 46 -1.06 -6.40 -12.95
N ARG A 47 0.10 -5.77 -12.77
CA ARG A 47 0.21 -4.33 -12.50
C ARG A 47 -0.39 -3.49 -13.64
N GLU A 48 -0.14 -3.89 -14.89
CA GLU A 48 -0.67 -3.21 -16.08
C GLU A 48 -2.20 -3.24 -16.15
N ASP A 49 -2.82 -4.36 -15.80
CA ASP A 49 -4.26 -4.49 -15.76
C ASP A 49 -4.86 -3.73 -14.57
N LEU A 50 -4.32 -3.94 -13.37
CA LEU A 50 -4.82 -3.32 -12.15
C LEU A 50 -4.65 -1.79 -12.13
N ASN A 51 -3.62 -1.24 -12.79
CA ASN A 51 -3.47 0.21 -12.91
C ASN A 51 -4.65 0.87 -13.64
N LYS A 52 -5.30 0.14 -14.56
CA LYS A 52 -6.41 0.63 -15.39
C LYS A 52 -7.78 0.48 -14.74
N ILE A 53 -7.93 -0.47 -13.82
CA ILE A 53 -9.26 -0.82 -13.27
C ILE A 53 -9.42 -0.52 -11.77
N SER A 54 -8.32 -0.34 -11.04
CA SER A 54 -8.39 -0.23 -9.57
C SER A 54 -8.72 1.20 -9.14
N ARG A 55 -9.66 1.35 -8.21
CA ARG A 55 -9.89 2.64 -7.54
C ARG A 55 -8.78 2.94 -6.55
N ARG A 56 -8.43 4.20 -6.38
CA ARG A 56 -7.38 4.68 -5.46
C ARG A 56 -8.01 4.99 -4.11
N ALA A 57 -7.33 4.58 -3.05
CA ALA A 57 -7.68 4.87 -1.67
C ALA A 57 -6.41 4.97 -0.81
N TYR A 58 -6.54 5.54 0.38
CA TYR A 58 -5.48 5.55 1.38
C TYR A 58 -5.64 4.40 2.35
N GLY A 59 -4.54 3.67 2.55
CA GLY A 59 -4.42 2.64 3.57
C GLY A 59 -3.01 2.70 4.12
N VAL A 60 -2.91 2.84 5.44
CA VAL A 60 -1.66 2.86 6.20
C VAL A 60 -1.54 1.53 6.93
N LEU A 61 -0.58 0.72 6.52
CA LEU A 61 -0.39 -0.63 7.02
C LEU A 61 0.38 -0.65 8.34
N ARG A 62 1.42 0.19 8.47
CA ARG A 62 2.24 0.31 9.69
C ARG A 62 2.15 1.74 10.21
N PRO A 63 1.10 2.07 10.99
CA PRO A 63 0.79 3.45 11.32
C PRO A 63 1.75 4.06 12.34
N ILE A 64 2.27 5.25 12.02
CA ILE A 64 2.82 6.20 13.00
C ILE A 64 1.82 7.34 13.19
N LYS A 65 1.51 7.68 14.45
CA LYS A 65 0.61 8.79 14.78
C LYS A 65 1.30 10.12 14.45
N VAL A 66 0.57 11.02 13.81
CA VAL A 66 0.99 12.41 13.57
C VAL A 66 -0.02 13.35 14.19
N VAL A 67 0.44 14.31 14.98
CA VAL A 67 -0.40 15.36 15.58
C VAL A 67 -0.01 16.71 14.98
N LEU A 68 -0.96 17.35 14.29
CA LEU A 68 -0.78 18.69 13.72
C LEU A 68 -0.98 19.76 14.80
N THR A 69 0.10 20.23 15.44
CA THR A 69 0.06 21.03 16.66
C THR A 69 -0.63 22.38 16.50
N ASN A 70 -0.60 22.98 15.30
CA ASN A 70 -1.28 24.22 14.96
C ASN A 70 -2.62 24.04 14.23
N TYR A 71 -3.13 22.81 14.11
CA TYR A 71 -4.45 22.52 13.52
C TYR A 71 -5.52 22.45 14.62
N PRO A 72 -6.69 23.10 14.49
CA PRO A 72 -7.72 23.12 15.53
C PRO A 72 -8.23 21.71 15.89
N GLU A 73 -8.43 21.43 17.18
CA GLU A 73 -8.73 20.08 17.70
C GLU A 73 -10.06 19.51 17.18
N ASP A 74 -11.10 20.34 17.10
CA ASP A 74 -12.44 19.92 16.69
C ASP A 74 -12.71 20.05 15.20
N GLN A 75 -11.79 20.66 14.45
CA GLN A 75 -11.98 20.90 13.02
C GLN A 75 -11.82 19.59 12.22
N VAL A 76 -12.77 19.37 11.32
CA VAL A 76 -12.70 18.32 10.30
C VAL A 76 -12.92 18.97 8.94
N GLU A 77 -11.98 18.76 8.03
CA GLU A 77 -12.07 19.19 6.65
C GLU A 77 -12.17 18.00 5.71
N HIS A 78 -12.84 18.17 4.58
CA HIS A 78 -12.97 17.12 3.57
C HIS A 78 -12.22 17.52 2.32
N PHE A 79 -11.25 16.70 1.94
CA PHE A 79 -10.44 16.90 0.75
C PHE A 79 -10.96 16.01 -0.38
N GLU A 80 -11.17 16.62 -1.53
CA GLU A 80 -11.55 15.88 -2.73
C GLU A 80 -10.34 15.14 -3.32
N ALA A 81 -10.48 13.83 -3.53
CA ALA A 81 -9.48 12.98 -4.15
C ALA A 81 -10.09 12.21 -5.33
N ALA A 82 -9.39 12.16 -6.46
CA ALA A 82 -9.84 11.37 -7.62
C ALA A 82 -9.81 9.87 -7.31
N ASN A 83 -10.86 9.14 -7.70
CA ASN A 83 -10.90 7.68 -7.57
C ASN A 83 -9.96 6.98 -8.57
N HIS A 84 -9.70 7.59 -9.72
CA HIS A 84 -8.76 7.08 -10.72
C HIS A 84 -8.12 8.28 -11.43
N PRO A 85 -6.77 8.43 -11.42
CA PRO A 85 -6.11 9.59 -12.00
C PRO A 85 -6.27 9.67 -13.53
N GLU A 86 -6.37 8.53 -14.20
CA GLU A 86 -6.52 8.46 -15.67
C GLU A 86 -7.97 8.20 -16.13
N ASP A 87 -8.94 8.11 -15.20
CA ASP A 87 -10.35 7.88 -15.53
C ASP A 87 -11.25 8.87 -14.78
N PRO A 88 -11.58 10.01 -15.40
CA PRO A 88 -12.50 11.00 -14.82
C PRO A 88 -13.90 10.44 -14.53
N ALA A 89 -14.36 9.41 -15.24
CA ALA A 89 -15.68 8.83 -15.05
C ALA A 89 -15.78 8.03 -13.74
N ALA A 90 -14.65 7.62 -13.15
CA ALA A 90 -14.59 7.03 -11.82
C ALA A 90 -14.97 8.02 -10.69
N GLY A 91 -15.07 9.32 -11.01
CA GLY A 91 -15.46 10.37 -10.08
C GLY A 91 -14.44 10.63 -8.97
N THR A 92 -14.88 11.33 -7.93
CA THR A 92 -14.08 11.71 -6.77
C THR A 92 -14.61 11.09 -5.49
N ARG A 93 -13.84 11.21 -4.41
CA ARG A 93 -14.23 10.85 -3.04
C ARG A 93 -13.80 11.95 -2.08
N GLN A 94 -14.51 12.09 -0.98
CA GLN A 94 -14.16 13.02 0.09
C GLN A 94 -13.34 12.28 1.16
N VAL A 95 -12.14 12.77 1.44
CA VAL A 95 -11.24 12.21 2.45
C VAL A 95 -11.20 13.16 3.64
N PRO A 96 -11.68 12.75 4.83
CA PRO A 96 -11.66 13.62 5.99
C PRO A 96 -10.24 13.80 6.51
N LEU A 97 -9.91 15.02 6.94
CA LEU A 97 -8.70 15.42 7.63
C LEU A 97 -9.09 15.98 9.00
N CYS A 98 -8.35 15.60 10.03
CA CYS A 98 -8.42 16.22 11.35
C CYS A 98 -7.01 16.47 11.89
N ARG A 99 -6.92 17.02 13.10
CA ARG A 99 -5.66 17.28 13.80
C ARG A 99 -4.75 16.05 13.90
N GLU A 100 -5.32 14.89 14.17
CA GLU A 100 -4.58 13.63 14.34
C GLU A 100 -4.67 12.77 13.08
N LEU A 101 -3.52 12.30 12.60
CA LEU A 101 -3.40 11.50 11.39
C LEU A 101 -2.56 10.23 11.66
N TYR A 102 -2.63 9.27 10.75
CA TYR A 102 -1.64 8.21 10.62
C TYR A 102 -0.93 8.31 9.27
N ILE A 103 0.36 8.02 9.26
CA ILE A 103 1.21 7.85 8.07
C ILE A 103 1.92 6.49 8.14
N GLU A 104 2.46 6.00 7.02
CA GLU A 104 3.30 4.80 7.04
C GLU A 104 4.59 5.02 7.81
N SER A 105 5.04 4.00 8.52
CA SER A 105 6.33 4.03 9.21
C SER A 105 7.48 4.34 8.27
N ASP A 106 7.43 3.81 7.04
CA ASP A 106 8.45 4.01 6.00
C ASP A 106 8.45 5.44 5.43
N ASP A 107 7.47 6.27 5.78
CA ASP A 107 7.41 7.68 5.39
C ASP A 107 8.13 8.61 6.39
N PHE A 108 8.64 8.08 7.50
CA PHE A 108 9.47 8.81 8.44
C PHE A 108 10.84 8.16 8.62
N MET A 109 11.89 8.97 8.70
CA MET A 109 13.23 8.50 9.04
C MET A 109 13.96 9.54 9.89
N GLU A 110 14.33 9.16 11.12
CA GLU A 110 15.05 10.05 12.04
C GLU A 110 16.44 10.41 11.52
N PHE A 111 17.14 9.40 10.99
CA PHE A 111 18.45 9.53 10.37
C PHE A 111 18.33 9.24 8.87
N PRO A 112 17.95 10.25 8.06
CA PRO A 112 17.61 10.04 6.66
C PRO A 112 18.83 9.59 5.84
N SER A 113 18.67 8.52 5.07
CA SER A 113 19.66 8.11 4.06
C SER A 113 19.70 9.11 2.89
N GLU A 114 20.77 9.05 2.09
CA GLU A 114 20.79 9.77 0.82
C GLU A 114 19.60 9.37 -0.06
N GLY A 115 19.01 10.33 -0.78
CA GLY A 115 17.82 10.10 -1.60
C GLY A 115 16.50 9.97 -0.82
N PHE A 116 16.51 10.02 0.52
CA PHE A 116 15.27 10.03 1.30
C PHE A 116 14.56 11.39 1.16
N HIS A 117 13.33 11.36 0.63
CA HIS A 117 12.55 12.57 0.31
C HIS A 117 11.28 12.71 1.13
N ARG A 118 10.99 11.78 2.05
CA ARG A 118 9.81 11.82 2.93
C ARG A 118 10.12 12.57 4.22
N LEU A 119 9.35 12.34 5.28
CA LEU A 119 9.40 13.14 6.51
C LEU A 119 10.62 12.77 7.37
N LYS A 120 11.27 13.78 7.95
CA LYS A 120 12.43 13.65 8.83
C LYS A 120 12.38 14.75 9.89
N PRO A 121 13.14 14.67 10.99
CA PRO A 121 13.21 15.74 11.98
C PRO A 121 13.54 17.09 11.33
N GLY A 122 12.74 18.13 11.63
CA GLY A 122 12.84 19.47 11.02
C GLY A 122 12.50 19.55 9.53
N GLY A 123 12.21 18.41 8.89
CA GLY A 123 11.92 18.30 7.47
C GLY A 123 10.45 18.55 7.13
N GLU A 124 10.22 18.89 5.88
CA GLU A 124 8.90 19.13 5.31
C GLU A 124 8.52 18.02 4.31
N VAL A 125 7.25 17.60 4.35
CA VAL A 125 6.66 16.71 3.34
C VAL A 125 5.28 17.21 2.96
N ARG A 126 4.82 16.88 1.74
CA ARG A 126 3.43 17.15 1.35
C ARG A 126 2.53 15.97 1.67
N LEU A 127 1.43 16.23 2.37
CA LEU A 127 0.31 15.31 2.46
C LEU A 127 -0.45 15.33 1.13
N LYS A 128 -0.66 14.16 0.52
CA LYS A 128 -1.34 14.05 -0.77
C LYS A 128 -2.75 14.65 -0.70
N PHE A 129 -3.13 15.41 -1.73
CA PHE A 129 -4.35 16.24 -1.86
C PHE A 129 -4.59 17.31 -0.79
N ALA A 130 -3.73 17.43 0.23
CA ALA A 130 -3.86 18.43 1.29
C ALA A 130 -2.72 19.47 1.21
N PHE A 131 -2.05 19.72 2.33
CA PHE A 131 -1.01 20.73 2.52
C PHE A 131 0.33 20.10 2.91
N CYS A 132 1.36 20.92 3.03
CA CYS A 132 2.65 20.53 3.58
C CYS A 132 2.63 20.53 5.11
N ILE A 133 3.39 19.60 5.70
CA ILE A 133 3.63 19.50 7.13
C ILE A 133 5.13 19.49 7.43
N ILE A 134 5.52 19.97 8.61
CA ILE A 134 6.91 20.04 9.08
C ILE A 134 7.02 19.31 10.41
N CYS A 135 7.92 18.33 10.53
CA CYS A 135 8.12 17.59 11.77
C CYS A 135 8.92 18.44 12.77
N GLN A 136 8.29 18.78 13.91
CA GLN A 136 8.90 19.57 14.97
C GLN A 136 9.49 18.70 16.08
N GLU A 137 8.78 17.64 16.45
CA GLU A 137 9.15 16.79 17.58
C GLU A 137 8.89 15.31 17.25
N VAL A 138 9.79 14.44 17.71
CA VAL A 138 9.67 12.98 17.59
C VAL A 138 9.50 12.41 18.99
N ILE A 139 8.36 11.79 19.24
CA ILE A 139 8.04 11.18 20.53
C ILE A 139 8.34 9.68 20.43
N LYS A 140 9.08 9.18 21.42
CA LYS A 140 9.45 7.77 21.55
C LYS A 140 8.89 7.17 22.82
N ASP A 141 8.64 5.87 22.80
CA ASP A 141 8.38 5.10 24.01
C ASP A 141 9.68 4.76 24.77
N ASP A 142 9.56 4.08 25.92
CA ASP A 142 10.69 3.66 26.76
C ASP A 142 11.63 2.67 26.06
N ALA A 143 11.16 1.98 25.01
CA ALA A 143 11.96 1.06 24.19
C ALA A 143 12.64 1.78 23.01
N GLY A 144 12.42 3.08 22.83
CA GLY A 144 12.98 3.89 21.76
C GLY A 144 12.21 3.81 20.44
N ASN A 145 11.05 3.17 20.41
CA ASN A 145 10.20 3.13 19.21
C ASN A 145 9.51 4.48 19.01
N ILE A 146 9.41 4.92 17.76
CA ILE A 146 8.70 6.15 17.41
C ILE A 146 7.20 5.90 17.47
N VAL A 147 6.51 6.59 18.38
CA VAL A 147 5.08 6.40 18.63
C VAL A 147 4.23 7.59 18.16
N GLU A 148 4.79 8.79 18.15
CA GLU A 148 4.09 10.00 17.71
C GLU A 148 5.07 11.00 17.08
N LEU A 149 4.64 11.66 16.01
CA LEU A 149 5.31 12.80 15.42
C LEU A 149 4.45 14.04 15.63
N ARG A 150 5.03 15.12 16.17
CA ARG A 150 4.33 16.39 16.27
C ARG A 150 4.80 17.29 15.14
N CYS A 151 3.85 17.66 14.30
CA CYS A 151 4.10 18.43 13.11
C CYS A 151 3.32 19.75 13.15
N THR A 152 3.82 20.77 12.47
CA THR A 152 3.00 21.92 12.08
C THR A 152 2.54 21.74 10.64
N TYR A 153 1.43 22.37 10.26
CA TYR A 153 1.00 22.46 8.86
C TYR A 153 1.14 23.89 8.32
N ASP A 154 1.29 23.99 7.00
CA ASP A 154 1.37 25.25 6.26
C ASP A 154 0.09 25.48 5.43
N ASP A 155 -0.79 26.35 5.93
CA ASP A 155 -2.07 26.69 5.30
C ASP A 155 -1.92 27.27 3.88
N ALA A 156 -0.84 28.01 3.61
CA ALA A 156 -0.58 28.62 2.32
C ALA A 156 -0.35 27.58 1.20
N THR A 157 -0.03 26.34 1.57
CA THR A 157 0.28 25.25 0.64
C THR A 157 -0.91 24.38 0.23
N ARG A 158 -2.13 24.73 0.68
CA ARG A 158 -3.39 24.06 0.32
C ARG A 158 -3.64 24.02 -1.18
N HIS A 159 -4.49 23.09 -1.63
CA HIS A 159 -4.90 22.93 -3.03
C HIS A 159 -3.73 22.84 -4.02
N GLY A 160 -2.62 22.22 -3.60
CA GLY A 160 -1.42 22.08 -4.43
C GLY A 160 -0.60 23.37 -4.60
N LYS A 161 -0.93 24.46 -3.89
CA LYS A 161 -0.12 25.68 -3.86
C LYS A 161 1.28 25.37 -3.34
N LYS A 162 2.27 26.03 -3.94
CA LYS A 162 3.69 25.86 -3.58
C LYS A 162 3.99 26.69 -2.31
N PRO A 163 4.91 26.24 -1.44
CA PRO A 163 5.36 27.06 -0.32
C PRO A 163 6.08 28.31 -0.85
N GLU A 164 5.77 29.46 -0.28
CA GLU A 164 6.42 30.73 -0.61
C GLU A 164 7.68 30.93 0.25
N GLY A 165 8.73 31.50 -0.32
CA GLY A 165 9.95 31.84 0.42
C GLY A 165 10.84 30.66 0.85
N ARG A 166 10.51 29.41 0.47
CA ARG A 166 11.31 28.21 0.79
C ARG A 166 11.24 27.12 -0.27
N THR A 167 12.17 26.17 -0.21
CA THR A 167 12.27 25.06 -1.15
C THR A 167 11.04 24.15 -1.08
N LYS A 168 10.50 23.78 -2.25
CA LYS A 168 9.39 22.83 -2.34
C LYS A 168 9.80 21.46 -1.76
N PRO A 169 8.97 20.81 -0.93
CA PRO A 169 9.25 19.46 -0.48
C PRO A 169 9.30 18.50 -1.66
N LYS A 170 10.29 17.60 -1.63
CA LYS A 170 10.50 16.59 -2.68
C LYS A 170 9.52 15.41 -2.55
N GLY A 171 9.12 15.05 -1.33
CA GLY A 171 8.22 13.94 -1.06
C GLY A 171 6.76 14.34 -0.97
N ILE A 172 5.91 13.41 -1.42
CA ILE A 172 4.47 13.42 -1.20
C ILE A 172 4.12 12.07 -0.56
N ILE A 173 3.40 12.10 0.55
CA ILE A 173 2.99 10.90 1.29
C ILE A 173 1.48 10.79 1.38
N HIS A 174 0.97 9.56 1.47
CA HIS A 174 -0.43 9.33 1.80
C HIS A 174 -0.59 9.36 3.33
N TRP A 175 -1.83 9.45 3.78
CA TRP A 175 -2.17 9.60 5.19
C TRP A 175 -3.63 9.17 5.39
N VAL A 176 -4.02 8.90 6.63
CA VAL A 176 -5.43 8.69 7.01
C VAL A 176 -5.74 9.49 8.27
N SER A 177 -6.97 10.02 8.38
CA SER A 177 -7.40 10.74 9.58
C SER A 177 -7.61 9.76 10.74
N ALA A 178 -6.93 9.97 11.87
CA ALA A 178 -6.96 9.02 12.99
C ALA A 178 -8.37 8.86 13.59
N ARG A 179 -9.15 9.95 13.66
CA ARG A 179 -10.54 9.94 14.16
C ARG A 179 -11.51 9.16 13.26
N HIS A 180 -11.26 9.13 11.95
CA HIS A 180 -12.20 8.58 10.97
C HIS A 180 -11.71 7.30 10.31
N ALA A 181 -10.44 6.93 10.52
CA ALA A 181 -9.88 5.71 9.98
C ALA A 181 -10.64 4.49 10.49
N ILE A 182 -10.80 3.51 9.62
CA ILE A 182 -11.30 2.19 10.01
C ILE A 182 -10.12 1.25 10.20
N ASP A 183 -10.28 0.30 11.10
CA ASP A 183 -9.39 -0.85 11.23
C ASP A 183 -9.89 -1.98 10.32
N ALA A 184 -8.98 -2.58 9.56
CA ALA A 184 -9.28 -3.73 8.74
C ALA A 184 -8.07 -4.68 8.62
N PRO A 185 -8.29 -6.00 8.59
CA PRO A 185 -7.24 -6.95 8.32
C PRO A 185 -6.73 -6.83 6.87
N VAL A 186 -5.41 -6.77 6.73
CA VAL A 186 -4.71 -6.76 5.44
C VAL A 186 -3.71 -7.90 5.40
N ARG A 187 -3.82 -8.75 4.39
CA ARG A 187 -2.99 -9.94 4.17
C ARG A 187 -1.93 -9.64 3.11
N LEU A 188 -0.68 -9.62 3.52
CA LEU A 188 0.46 -9.37 2.66
C LEU A 188 1.05 -10.71 2.22
N TYR A 189 0.72 -11.09 0.99
CA TYR A 189 1.26 -12.30 0.37
C TYR A 189 2.61 -12.06 -0.28
N ASP A 190 3.54 -12.99 -0.11
CA ASP A 190 4.83 -13.06 -0.79
C ASP A 190 4.98 -14.41 -1.53
N ARG A 191 6.13 -14.67 -2.14
CA ARG A 191 6.45 -15.95 -2.78
C ARG A 191 6.30 -17.09 -1.77
N LEU A 192 5.68 -18.19 -2.19
CA LEU A 192 5.46 -19.36 -1.34
C LEU A 192 6.78 -20.08 -1.00
N PHE A 193 7.76 -20.01 -1.90
CA PHE A 193 9.07 -20.63 -1.74
C PHE A 193 10.18 -19.59 -1.70
N THR A 194 11.27 -19.91 -1.01
CA THR A 194 12.48 -19.08 -0.92
C THR A 194 13.42 -19.24 -2.11
N VAL A 195 13.25 -20.30 -2.90
CA VAL A 195 14.05 -20.62 -4.11
C VAL A 195 13.20 -20.61 -5.38
N GLU A 196 13.85 -20.52 -6.55
CA GLU A 196 13.16 -20.45 -7.85
C GLU A 196 12.59 -21.81 -8.29
N THR A 197 13.31 -22.90 -7.99
CA THR A 197 13.00 -24.26 -8.45
C THR A 197 12.97 -25.25 -7.26
N PRO A 198 11.97 -25.18 -6.37
CA PRO A 198 11.97 -25.92 -5.11
C PRO A 198 12.01 -27.46 -5.27
N ASP A 199 11.47 -27.99 -6.37
CA ASP A 199 11.53 -29.43 -6.67
C ASP A 199 12.91 -29.87 -7.19
N ALA A 200 13.62 -28.99 -7.91
CA ALA A 200 14.94 -29.31 -8.46
C ALA A 200 16.06 -29.04 -7.46
N ASP A 201 15.85 -28.09 -6.55
CA ASP A 201 16.80 -27.69 -5.53
C ASP A 201 16.74 -28.59 -4.28
N ALA A 202 15.74 -29.49 -4.20
CA ALA A 202 15.69 -30.50 -3.16
C ALA A 202 16.72 -31.61 -3.45
N ASP A 203 17.65 -31.83 -2.52
CA ASP A 203 18.61 -32.94 -2.56
C ASP A 203 17.90 -34.32 -2.44
N GLU A 204 18.61 -35.43 -2.68
CA GLU A 204 18.04 -36.79 -2.69
C GLU A 204 17.27 -37.17 -1.41
N ASP A 205 17.61 -36.58 -0.26
CA ASP A 205 16.94 -36.80 1.04
C ASP A 205 16.00 -35.65 1.46
N GLY A 206 15.88 -34.60 0.64
CA GLY A 206 15.13 -33.38 0.91
C GLY A 206 13.73 -33.36 0.30
N ASP A 207 12.86 -32.52 0.84
CA ASP A 207 11.50 -32.28 0.33
C ASP A 207 11.34 -30.80 -0.02
N PHE A 208 10.58 -30.47 -1.06
CA PHE A 208 10.35 -29.08 -1.52
C PHE A 208 9.79 -28.19 -0.40
N THR A 209 9.14 -28.81 0.60
CA THR A 209 8.59 -28.16 1.79
C THR A 209 9.65 -27.45 2.64
N GLN A 210 10.92 -27.86 2.57
CA GLN A 210 12.03 -27.19 3.26
C GLN A 210 12.26 -25.75 2.76
N PHE A 211 11.83 -25.46 1.53
CA PHE A 211 11.95 -24.13 0.92
C PHE A 211 10.72 -23.27 1.15
N LEU A 212 9.74 -23.71 1.96
CA LEU A 212 8.57 -22.88 2.26
C LEU A 212 8.98 -21.58 2.94
N ASN A 213 8.54 -20.47 2.36
CA ASN A 213 8.76 -19.15 2.92
C ASN A 213 7.82 -18.93 4.10
N ALA A 214 8.36 -18.93 5.32
CA ALA A 214 7.63 -18.60 6.54
C ALA A 214 7.01 -17.19 6.51
N ALA A 215 7.58 -16.27 5.72
CA ALA A 215 7.06 -14.93 5.48
C ALA A 215 6.15 -14.83 4.24
N SER A 216 5.70 -15.97 3.67
CA SER A 216 4.80 -15.98 2.50
C SER A 216 3.43 -15.34 2.77
N LEU A 217 3.07 -15.18 4.04
CA LEU A 217 1.89 -14.45 4.49
C LEU A 217 2.22 -13.69 5.78
N GLU A 218 2.03 -12.39 5.76
CA GLU A 218 1.91 -11.55 6.94
C GLU A 218 0.47 -11.03 7.04
N VAL A 219 -0.11 -11.09 8.24
CA VAL A 219 -1.45 -10.52 8.51
C VAL A 219 -1.27 -9.29 9.38
N ILE A 220 -1.72 -8.15 8.88
CA ILE A 220 -1.82 -6.90 9.63
C ILE A 220 -3.26 -6.76 10.06
N GLU A 221 -3.54 -7.01 11.35
CA GLU A 221 -4.91 -7.06 11.87
C GLU A 221 -5.60 -5.68 11.92
N THR A 222 -4.82 -4.62 12.13
CA THR A 222 -5.33 -3.27 12.42
C THR A 222 -4.73 -2.22 11.49
N ALA A 223 -4.69 -2.51 10.19
CA ALA A 223 -4.30 -1.50 9.20
C ALA A 223 -5.32 -0.35 9.24
N LYS A 224 -4.83 0.89 9.15
CA LYS A 224 -5.67 2.09 9.22
C LYS A 224 -6.06 2.51 7.80
N LEU A 225 -7.33 2.37 7.45
CA LEU A 225 -7.86 2.67 6.11
C LEU A 225 -8.74 3.91 6.12
N GLU A 226 -8.79 4.63 4.99
CA GLU A 226 -9.73 5.74 4.84
C GLU A 226 -11.20 5.27 4.91
N PRO A 227 -12.14 6.12 5.36
CA PRO A 227 -13.53 5.69 5.63
C PRO A 227 -14.27 5.14 4.41
N SER A 228 -13.89 5.58 3.20
CA SER A 228 -14.55 5.13 1.96
C SER A 228 -14.41 3.62 1.71
N LEU A 229 -13.41 2.98 2.34
CA LEU A 229 -13.16 1.55 2.22
C LEU A 229 -14.05 0.71 3.14
N LYS A 230 -14.78 1.32 4.08
CA LYS A 230 -15.67 0.60 5.01
C LYS A 230 -16.70 -0.25 4.28
N ASP A 231 -17.21 0.28 3.17
CA ASP A 231 -18.23 -0.34 2.33
C ASP A 231 -17.64 -0.86 1.01
N ALA A 232 -16.33 -1.16 0.99
CA ALA A 232 -15.69 -1.77 -0.17
C ALA A 232 -16.38 -3.12 -0.48
N ALA A 233 -17.03 -3.18 -1.65
CA ALA A 233 -17.77 -4.38 -2.03
C ALA A 233 -16.82 -5.58 -2.18
N PRO A 234 -17.17 -6.77 -1.65
CA PRO A 234 -16.37 -7.97 -1.82
C PRO A 234 -16.13 -8.25 -3.31
N GLY A 235 -14.89 -8.57 -3.66
CA GLY A 235 -14.48 -8.82 -5.04
C GLY A 235 -14.11 -7.59 -5.86
N THR A 236 -13.89 -6.43 -5.21
CA THR A 236 -13.42 -5.20 -5.88
C THR A 236 -11.91 -5.00 -5.76
N HIS A 237 -11.34 -4.29 -6.74
CA HIS A 237 -9.91 -3.99 -6.83
C HIS A 237 -9.60 -2.56 -6.39
N TRP A 238 -8.58 -2.43 -5.57
CA TRP A 238 -8.14 -1.16 -4.99
C TRP A 238 -6.63 -1.00 -5.13
N GLN A 239 -6.19 0.22 -5.39
CA GLN A 239 -4.81 0.61 -5.22
C GLN A 239 -4.72 1.41 -3.92
N PHE A 240 -4.10 0.85 -2.89
CA PHE A 240 -3.71 1.65 -1.74
C PHE A 240 -2.50 2.46 -2.16
N GLU A 241 -2.68 3.79 -2.19
CA GLU A 241 -1.74 4.67 -2.85
C GLU A 241 -0.34 4.59 -2.27
N ARG A 242 0.68 4.43 -3.14
CA ARG A 242 2.09 4.22 -2.77
C ARG A 242 2.41 2.91 -2.03
N VAL A 243 1.40 2.07 -1.76
CA VAL A 243 1.57 0.79 -1.07
C VAL A 243 1.58 -0.36 -2.08
N ALA A 244 0.41 -0.76 -2.57
CA ALA A 244 0.22 -1.92 -3.45
C ALA A 244 -1.18 -1.95 -4.03
N TYR A 245 -1.45 -2.94 -4.89
CA TYR A 245 -2.80 -3.31 -5.29
C TYR A 245 -3.36 -4.37 -4.34
N PHE A 246 -4.63 -4.19 -3.98
CA PHE A 246 -5.37 -4.99 -3.03
C PHE A 246 -6.71 -5.43 -3.62
N TYR A 247 -7.20 -6.54 -3.10
CA TYR A 247 -8.48 -7.13 -3.45
C TYR A 247 -9.31 -7.32 -2.19
N ALA A 248 -10.54 -6.80 -2.18
CA ALA A 248 -11.48 -7.07 -1.10
C ALA A 248 -11.87 -8.55 -1.17
N ASP A 249 -11.41 -9.37 -0.22
CA ASP A 249 -11.56 -10.83 -0.26
C ASP A 249 -13.03 -11.21 -0.26
N PRO A 250 -13.53 -11.96 -1.27
CA PRO A 250 -14.95 -12.24 -1.43
C PRO A 250 -15.51 -13.25 -0.42
N ILE A 251 -14.65 -13.95 0.30
CA ILE A 251 -15.03 -15.00 1.25
C ILE A 251 -15.10 -14.43 2.67
N ASP A 252 -14.09 -13.63 3.05
CA ASP A 252 -13.91 -13.17 4.42
C ASP A 252 -14.42 -11.75 4.65
N SER A 253 -14.57 -10.93 3.60
CA SER A 253 -15.14 -9.58 3.72
C SER A 253 -16.63 -9.61 4.02
N LYS A 254 -17.09 -8.76 4.94
CA LYS A 254 -18.50 -8.57 5.29
C LYS A 254 -18.88 -7.09 5.19
N PRO A 255 -20.18 -6.74 5.08
CA PRO A 255 -20.61 -5.35 5.11
C PRO A 255 -20.07 -4.62 6.35
N GLY A 256 -19.32 -3.53 6.13
CA GLY A 256 -18.69 -2.75 7.20
C GLY A 256 -17.42 -3.36 7.83
N ALA A 257 -17.00 -4.56 7.39
CA ALA A 257 -15.82 -5.27 7.88
C ALA A 257 -15.06 -5.90 6.70
N PRO A 258 -14.39 -5.08 5.87
CA PRO A 258 -13.64 -5.57 4.71
C PRO A 258 -12.35 -6.27 5.14
N VAL A 259 -11.92 -7.27 4.36
CA VAL A 259 -10.61 -7.93 4.49
C VAL A 259 -9.89 -7.80 3.16
N PHE A 260 -8.64 -7.34 3.17
CA PHE A 260 -7.91 -7.09 1.93
C PHE A 260 -6.74 -8.06 1.72
N ASN A 261 -6.68 -8.65 0.54
CA ASN A 261 -5.54 -9.44 0.08
C ASN A 261 -4.63 -8.56 -0.79
N ARG A 262 -3.33 -8.48 -0.49
CA ARG A 262 -2.36 -7.85 -1.41
C ARG A 262 -2.25 -8.70 -2.66
N THR A 263 -2.67 -8.15 -3.81
CA THR A 263 -2.53 -8.83 -5.10
C THR A 263 -1.09 -8.77 -5.58
N VAL A 264 -0.54 -7.55 -5.70
CA VAL A 264 0.84 -7.29 -6.15
C VAL A 264 1.32 -5.93 -5.65
N THR A 265 2.62 -5.79 -5.38
CA THR A 265 3.27 -4.50 -5.04
C THR A 265 3.26 -3.54 -6.23
N LEU A 266 3.43 -2.23 -6.00
CA LEU A 266 3.44 -1.23 -7.09
C LEU A 266 4.66 -1.31 -8.00
N LYS A 267 5.78 -1.80 -7.48
CA LYS A 267 7.03 -2.03 -8.21
C LYS A 267 7.55 -3.41 -7.86
N ASP A 268 8.33 -3.97 -8.76
CA ASP A 268 9.11 -5.15 -8.41
C ASP A 268 10.11 -4.77 -7.31
N GLY A 269 10.11 -5.57 -6.26
CA GLY A 269 10.94 -5.38 -5.07
C GLY A 269 11.64 -6.66 -4.65
N TRP A 270 11.60 -7.71 -5.48
CA TRP A 270 12.26 -8.96 -5.13
C TRP A 270 13.76 -8.82 -5.29
N VAL A 271 14.46 -8.85 -4.15
CA VAL A 271 15.91 -8.96 -4.08
C VAL A 271 16.21 -10.44 -3.83
N LYS A 272 17.03 -11.07 -4.69
CA LYS A 272 17.57 -12.42 -4.44
C LYS A 272 18.23 -12.39 -3.06
N LYS A 273 17.66 -13.14 -2.10
CA LYS A 273 18.29 -13.38 -0.81
C LYS A 273 19.32 -14.49 -0.95
#